data_AF-A0A959C3E1-F1
#
_entry.id   AF-A0A959C3E1-F1
#
_cell.length_a   1.000
_cell.length_b   1.000
_cell.length_c   1.000
_cell.angle_alpha   90.00
_cell.angle_beta   90.00
_cell.angle_gamma   90.00
#
_symmetry.space_group_name_H-M   'P 1'
#
loop_
_entity.id
_entity.type
_entity.pdbx_description
1 polymer ?
#
loop_
_entity_poly.entity_id
_entity_poly.type
_entity_poly.pdbx_seq_one_letter_code
_entity_poly.pdbx_strand_id
1 'polypeptide(L)'
;MAGNVLLTLFLVFLNGFFVAAEFAIVKVRSSQIQVRAEQNFSARVAFSVISNLDAYLAATQLGITLASLGLGWIGEGVVSQVILAIMDGLGLAISESTAHQIALPVS
;
A
#
# COMPACT_ATOMS: atom_id res chain seq x y z
N MET A 1 14.94 7.27 13.08
CA MET A 1 14.72 7.74 11.69
C MET A 1 14.87 6.62 10.66
N ALA A 2 16.01 5.91 10.56
CA ALA A 2 16.22 4.87 9.55
C ALA A 2 15.20 3.71 9.58
N GLY A 3 14.80 3.24 10.77
CA GLY A 3 13.82 2.16 10.92
C GLY A 3 12.44 2.49 10.35
N ASN A 4 11.93 3.69 10.60
CA ASN A 4 10.62 4.12 10.08
C ASN A 4 10.63 4.27 8.56
N VAL A 5 11.71 4.83 8.00
CA VAL A 5 11.87 4.98 6.54
C VAL A 5 11.95 3.62 5.84
N LEU A 6 12.70 2.67 6.41
CA LEU A 6 12.80 1.31 5.88
C LEU A 6 11.44 0.61 5.89
N LEU A 7 10.68 0.80 6.98
CA LEU A 7 9.36 0.20 7.16
C LEU A 7 8.33 0.83 6.20
N THR A 8 8.37 2.15 6.00
CA THR A 8 7.58 2.83 4.97
C THR A 8 7.90 2.31 3.57
N LEU A 9 9.19 2.21 3.20
CA LEU A 9 9.61 1.65 1.90
C LEU A 9 9.13 0.20 1.73
N PHE A 10 9.24 -0.61 2.77
CA PHE A 10 8.75 -1.98 2.78
C PHE A 10 7.24 -2.04 2.54
N LEU A 11 6.45 -1.22 3.23
CA LEU A 11 5.00 -1.16 3.07
C LEU A 11 4.57 -0.64 1.69
N VAL A 12 5.30 0.31 1.11
CA VAL A 12 5.09 0.77 -0.28
C VAL A 12 5.36 -0.37 -1.26
N PHE A 13 6.48 -1.08 -1.08
CA PHE A 13 6.81 -2.25 -1.91
C PHE A 13 5.73 -3.32 -1.80
N LEU A 14 5.25 -3.58 -0.59
CA LEU A 14 4.23 -4.59 -0.30
C LEU A 14 2.88 -4.25 -0.98
N ASN A 15 2.49 -2.96 -0.98
CA ASN A 15 1.36 -2.48 -1.78
C ASN A 15 1.56 -2.73 -3.28
N GLY A 16 2.73 -2.39 -3.83
CA GLY A 16 3.05 -2.63 -5.23
C GLY A 16 3.06 -4.12 -5.61
N PHE A 17 3.56 -4.97 -4.72
CA PHE A 17 3.53 -6.43 -4.89
C PHE A 17 2.11 -6.97 -4.96
N PHE A 18 1.21 -6.52 -4.08
CA PHE A 18 -0.19 -6.93 -4.11
C PHE A 18 -0.92 -6.48 -5.38
N VAL A 19 -0.68 -5.25 -5.85
CA VAL A 19 -1.21 -4.77 -7.13
C VAL A 19 -0.71 -5.62 -8.29
N ALA A 20 0.59 -5.97 -8.31
CA ALA A 20 1.16 -6.83 -9.34
C ALA A 20 0.58 -8.26 -9.29
N ALA A 21 0.35 -8.80 -8.09
CA ALA A 21 -0.27 -10.10 -7.88
C ALA A 21 -1.72 -10.11 -8.39
N GLU A 22 -2.52 -9.10 -8.04
CA GLU A 22 -3.88 -8.91 -8.54
C GLU A 22 -3.91 -8.84 -10.08
N PHE A 23 -3.02 -8.04 -10.68
CA PHE A 23 -2.92 -7.94 -12.15
C PHE A 23 -2.48 -9.25 -12.81
N ALA A 24 -1.55 -9.98 -12.21
CA ALA A 24 -1.09 -11.27 -12.70
C ALA A 24 -2.24 -12.30 -12.68
N ILE A 25 -2.99 -12.30 -11.58
CA ILE A 25 -4.15 -13.17 -11.37
C ILE A 25 -5.26 -12.86 -12.39
N VAL A 26 -5.63 -11.58 -12.57
CA VAL A 26 -6.64 -11.15 -13.55
C VAL A 26 -6.21 -11.45 -15.00
N LYS A 27 -4.90 -11.39 -15.30
CA LYS A 27 -4.37 -11.66 -16.64
C LYS A 27 -4.26 -13.16 -16.97
N VAL A 28 -4.24 -14.03 -15.95
CA VAL A 28 -4.24 -15.49 -16.13
C VAL A 28 -5.63 -15.94 -16.58
N ARG A 29 -5.71 -16.53 -17.78
CA ARG A 29 -6.93 -17.18 -18.27
C ARG A 29 -7.03 -18.59 -17.72
N SER A 30 -8.06 -18.85 -16.91
CA SER A 30 -8.38 -20.16 -16.34
C SER A 30 -8.46 -21.27 -17.41
N SER A 31 -8.92 -20.92 -18.61
CA SER A 31 -9.04 -21.85 -19.75
C SER A 31 -7.69 -22.39 -20.24
N GLN A 32 -6.60 -21.62 -20.19
CA GLN A 32 -5.27 -22.13 -20.61
C GLN A 32 -4.69 -23.11 -19.58
N ILE A 33 -5.06 -22.97 -18.31
CA ILE A 33 -4.57 -23.82 -17.24
C ILE A 33 -5.39 -25.11 -17.17
N GLN A 34 -6.68 -25.06 -17.52
CA GLN A 34 -7.53 -26.25 -17.68
C GLN A 34 -6.95 -27.24 -18.70
N VAL A 35 -6.51 -26.74 -19.86
CA VAL A 35 -5.94 -27.58 -20.93
C VAL A 35 -4.65 -28.29 -20.48
N ARG A 36 -3.87 -27.67 -19.58
CA ARG A 36 -2.66 -28.29 -19.00
C ARG A 36 -2.94 -29.17 -17.79
N ALA A 37 -4.05 -28.93 -17.08
CA ALA A 37 -4.48 -29.72 -15.92
C ALA A 37 -4.87 -31.15 -16.28
N GLU A 38 -5.33 -31.37 -17.51
CA GLU A 38 -5.60 -32.71 -18.05
C GLU A 38 -4.33 -33.55 -18.27
N GLN A 39 -3.15 -32.91 -18.36
CA GLN A 39 -1.89 -33.60 -18.69
C GLN A 39 -0.95 -33.80 -17.50
N ASN A 40 -1.13 -33.08 -16.38
CA ASN A 40 -0.19 -33.12 -15.25
C ASN A 40 -0.89 -32.94 -13.89
N PHE A 41 -0.49 -33.75 -12.90
CA PHE A 41 -1.02 -33.67 -11.53
C PHE A 41 -0.77 -32.29 -10.88
N SER A 42 0.43 -31.72 -11.06
CA SER A 42 0.76 -30.37 -10.58
C SER A 42 -0.10 -29.28 -11.25
N ALA A 43 -0.50 -29.47 -12.51
CA ALA A 43 -1.38 -28.54 -13.21
C ALA A 43 -2.84 -28.67 -12.72
N ARG A 44 -3.26 -29.85 -12.26
CA ARG A 44 -4.58 -30.07 -11.63
C ARG A 44 -4.69 -29.39 -10.25
N VAL A 45 -3.61 -29.42 -9.46
CA VAL A 45 -3.51 -28.66 -8.20
C VAL A 45 -3.54 -27.16 -8.49
N ALA A 46 -2.73 -26.68 -9.44
CA ALA A 46 -2.76 -25.27 -9.86
C ALA A 46 -4.14 -24.85 -10.35
N PHE A 47 -4.85 -25.70 -11.10
CA PHE A 47 -6.21 -25.45 -11.56
C PHE A 47 -7.22 -25.29 -10.41
N SER A 48 -7.11 -26.09 -9.35
CA SER A 48 -7.96 -25.94 -8.15
C SER A 48 -7.65 -24.66 -7.36
N VAL A 49 -6.40 -24.19 -7.40
CA VAL A 49 -6.02 -22.89 -6.79
C VAL A 49 -6.58 -21.74 -7.62
N ILE A 50 -6.52 -21.87 -8.94
CA ILE A 50 -7.00 -20.88 -9.91
C ILE A 50 -8.55 -20.88 -10.01
N SER A 51 -9.22 -21.99 -9.71
CA SER A 51 -10.69 -22.00 -9.60
C SER A 51 -11.19 -21.20 -8.41
N ASN A 52 -10.33 -20.93 -7.42
CA ASN A 52 -10.60 -20.06 -6.27
C ASN A 52 -9.87 -18.72 -6.42
N LEU A 53 -9.79 -18.22 -7.65
CA LEU A 53 -9.21 -16.91 -7.97
C LEU A 53 -9.86 -15.80 -7.15
N ASP A 54 -11.18 -15.88 -6.93
CA ASP A 54 -11.94 -14.92 -6.14
C ASP A 54 -11.48 -14.86 -4.68
N ALA A 55 -11.13 -16.00 -4.08
CA ALA A 55 -10.60 -16.05 -2.72
C ALA A 55 -9.20 -15.42 -2.63
N TYR A 56 -8.36 -15.63 -3.64
CA TYR A 56 -7.05 -14.98 -3.73
C TYR A 56 -7.17 -13.48 -3.97
N LEU A 57 -8.07 -13.04 -4.85
CA LEU A 57 -8.34 -11.63 -5.09
C LEU A 57 -8.84 -10.95 -3.80
N ALA A 58 -9.80 -11.56 -3.10
CA ALA A 58 -10.30 -11.06 -1.82
C ALA A 58 -9.19 -10.98 -0.75
N ALA A 59 -8.34 -12.00 -0.64
CA ALA A 59 -7.19 -11.97 0.27
C ALA A 59 -6.18 -10.86 -0.09
N THR A 60 -5.94 -10.62 -1.38
CA THR A 60 -5.05 -9.57 -1.87
C THR A 60 -5.61 -8.18 -1.55
N GLN A 61 -6.91 -7.97 -1.72
CA GLN A 61 -7.58 -6.71 -1.42
C GLN A 61 -7.63 -6.42 0.10
N LEU A 62 -7.80 -7.45 0.93
CA LEU A 62 -7.62 -7.34 2.38
C LEU A 62 -6.16 -7.02 2.74
N GLY A 63 -5.19 -7.63 2.05
CA GLY A 63 -3.76 -7.35 2.20
C GLY A 63 -3.41 -5.89 1.87
N ILE A 64 -3.91 -5.36 0.75
CA ILE A 64 -3.76 -3.94 0.37
C ILE A 64 -4.35 -3.03 1.47
N THR A 65 -5.53 -3.39 1.98
CA THR A 65 -6.20 -2.61 3.04
C THR A 65 -5.36 -2.57 4.32
N LEU A 66 -4.89 -3.74 4.79
CA LEU A 66 -4.05 -3.83 5.98
C LEU A 66 -2.70 -3.11 5.80
N ALA A 67 -2.08 -3.24 4.62
CA ALA A 67 -0.85 -2.54 4.30
C ALA A 67 -1.05 -1.02 4.26
N SER A 68 -2.17 -0.54 3.71
CA SER A 68 -2.53 0.89 3.66
C SER A 68 -2.84 1.45 5.05
N LEU A 69 -3.53 0.70 5.91
CA LEU A 69 -3.76 1.09 7.30
C LEU A 69 -2.45 1.18 8.11
N GLY A 70 -1.57 0.18 7.97
CA GLY A 70 -0.24 0.20 8.58
C GLY A 70 0.61 1.37 8.08
N LEU A 71 0.54 1.65 6.78
CA LEU A 71 1.25 2.77 6.16
C LEU A 71 0.64 4.11 6.57
N GLY A 72 -0.66 4.21 6.84
CA GLY A 72 -1.29 5.39 7.42
C GLY A 72 -0.82 5.64 8.85
N TRP A 73 -0.80 4.60 9.69
CA TRP A 73 -0.38 4.70 11.08
C TRP A 73 1.11 5.09 11.22
N ILE A 74 1.98 4.48 10.43
CA ILE A 74 3.42 4.84 10.41
C ILE A 74 3.66 6.13 9.61
N GLY A 75 2.85 6.36 8.60
CA GLY A 75 2.90 7.50 7.71
C GLY A 75 2.62 8.81 8.44
N GLU A 76 1.75 8.85 9.45
CA GLU A 76 1.50 10.07 10.23
C GLU A 76 2.80 10.66 10.81
N GLY A 77 3.64 9.83 11.44
CA GLY A 77 4.91 10.28 12.00
C GLY A 77 5.94 10.65 10.94
N VAL A 78 6.01 9.90 9.82
CA VAL A 78 6.96 10.16 8.74
C VAL A 78 6.57 11.39 7.92
N VAL A 79 5.30 11.52 7.55
CA VAL A 79 4.74 12.66 6.81
C VAL A 79 4.79 13.92 7.64
N SER A 80 4.46 13.87 8.94
CA SER A 80 4.60 15.02 9.84
C SER A 80 6.05 15.52 9.90
N GLN A 81 7.03 14.61 10.04
CA GLN A 81 8.45 14.99 10.03
C GLN A 81 8.91 15.55 8.68
N VAL A 82 8.44 14.99 7.56
CA VAL A 82 8.75 15.51 6.22
C VAL A 82 8.13 16.89 6.01
N ILE A 83 6.89 17.10 6.43
CA ILE A 83 6.22 18.41 6.36
C ILE A 83 6.97 19.43 7.23
N LEU A 84 7.28 19.10 8.49
CA LEU A 84 8.04 19.99 9.37
C LEU A 84 9.43 20.31 8.80
N ALA A 85 10.13 19.33 8.23
CA ALA A 85 11.43 19.55 7.59
C ALA A 85 11.34 20.41 6.31
N ILE A 86 10.28 20.26 5.53
CA ILE A 86 10.01 21.11 4.35
C ILE A 86 9.66 22.54 4.80
N MET A 87 8.87 22.69 5.87
CA MET A 87 8.50 24.00 6.42
C MET A 87 9.71 24.74 7.01
N ASP A 88 10.57 24.03 7.76
CA ASP A 88 11.85 24.56 8.24
C ASP A 88 12.78 24.91 7.07
N GLY A 89 12.85 24.06 6.04
CA GLY A 89 13.65 24.29 4.83
C GLY A 89 13.16 25.46 3.97
N LEU A 90 11.87 25.77 4.00
CA LEU A 90 11.26 26.94 3.37
C LEU A 90 11.44 28.22 4.22
N GLY A 91 12.08 28.15 5.38
CA GLY A 91 12.28 29.29 6.27
C GLY A 91 10.98 29.82 6.88
N LEU A 92 9.90 29.03 6.81
CA LEU A 92 8.62 29.31 7.48
C LEU A 92 8.71 28.88 8.94
N ALA A 93 9.68 29.44 9.67
CA ALA A 93 9.60 29.48 11.11
C ALA A 93 8.36 30.33 11.43
N ILE A 94 7.24 29.68 11.73
CA ILE A 94 6.07 30.37 12.26
C ILE A 94 6.50 30.89 13.63
N SER A 95 7.07 32.09 13.63
CA SER A 95 7.20 32.93 14.79
C SER A 95 5.83 32.92 15.47
N GLU A 96 5.80 32.55 16.75
CA GLU A 96 4.60 32.47 17.59
C GLU A 96 3.69 33.71 17.46
N SER A 97 4.24 34.84 16.98
CA SER A 97 3.53 36.07 16.62
C SER A 97 2.47 35.94 15.52
N THR A 98 2.63 35.06 14.52
CA THR A 98 1.65 34.94 13.41
C THR A 98 0.52 33.97 13.73
N ALA A 99 0.78 32.97 14.57
CA ALA A 99 -0.26 32.07 15.10
C ALA A 99 -1.31 32.85 15.92
N HIS A 100 -0.88 33.89 16.65
CA HIS A 100 -1.80 34.75 17.40
C HIS A 100 -2.65 35.68 16.52
N GLN A 101 -2.19 36.05 15.31
CA GLN A 101 -2.97 36.87 14.37
C GLN A 101 -4.02 36.08 13.59
N ILE A 102 -3.78 34.79 13.32
CA ILE A 102 -4.75 33.92 12.64
C ILE A 102 -5.83 33.41 13.64
N ALA A 103 -5.52 33.40 14.94
CA ALA A 103 -6.45 33.01 16.00
C ALA A 103 -7.49 34.09 16.38
N LEU A 104 -7.43 35.29 15.80
CA LEU A 104 -8.54 36.24 15.84
C LEU A 104 -9.38 36.06 14.57
N PRO A 105 -10.42 35.20 14.59
CA PRO A 105 -11.33 35.13 13.48
C PRO A 105 -12.07 36.46 13.43
N VAL A 106 -12.00 37.14 12.29
CA VAL A 106 -13.06 38.01 11.76
C VAL A 106 -13.90 38.72 12.84
N SER A 107 -13.42 39.88 13.28
CA SER A 107 -14.26 40.97 13.77
C SER A 107 -14.24 42.10 12.75
#